data_AF-A0A0M1JUG2-F1
#
_entry.id   AF-A0A0M1JUG2-F1
#
_cell.length_a   1.000
_cell.length_b   1.000
_cell.length_c   1.000
_cell.angle_alpha   90.00
_cell.angle_beta   90.00
_cell.angle_gamma   90.00
#
_symmetry.space_group_name_H-M   'P 1'
#
loop_
_entity.id
_entity.type
_entity.pdbx_description
1 polymer ?
#
loop_
_entity_poly.entity_id
_entity_poly.type
_entity_poly.pdbx_seq_one_letter_code
_entity_poly.pdbx_strand_id
1 'polypeptide(L)'
;MDSHIIFYRECVKNFLGQYESLQDENSKIELIFDDERMRYMVLWVGWHKYKRIHQCAVHIDIVGDRILIQRNDTEDAIAEKLVEMGISQENILMSFIHPQHQDYEEKEVGVVAAIANAN
;
A
#
# COMPACT_ATOMS: atom_id res chain seq x y z
N MET A 1 -10.46 5.54 20.13
CA MET A 1 -9.72 4.90 19.02
C MET A 1 -8.37 5.60 18.97
N ASP A 2 -7.27 4.85 19.00
CA ASP A 2 -5.92 5.44 19.05
C ASP A 2 -5.69 6.41 17.88
N SER A 3 -5.13 7.59 18.16
CA SER A 3 -4.90 8.64 17.14
C SER A 3 -4.00 8.16 16.00
N HIS A 4 -3.05 7.28 16.31
CA HIS A 4 -2.11 6.71 15.34
C HIS A 4 -2.81 5.80 14.32
N ILE A 5 -3.78 5.01 14.79
CA ILE A 5 -4.55 4.13 13.93
C ILE A 5 -5.43 4.95 12.97
N ILE A 6 -6.04 6.03 13.46
CA ILE A 6 -6.81 6.95 12.60
C ILE A 6 -5.91 7.56 11.52
N PHE A 7 -4.73 8.04 11.91
CA PHE A 7 -3.74 8.59 10.99
C PHE A 7 -3.31 7.57 9.92
N TYR A 8 -2.97 6.33 10.29
CA TYR A 8 -2.59 5.30 9.32
C TYR A 8 -3.71 4.98 8.33
N ARG A 9 -4.96 4.92 8.81
CA ARG A 9 -6.11 4.73 7.93
C ARG A 9 -6.27 5.86 6.93
N GLU A 10 -6.13 7.11 7.39
CA GLU A 10 -6.21 8.27 6.51
C GLU A 10 -5.09 8.25 5.47
N CYS A 11 -3.84 7.98 5.88
CA CYS A 11 -2.71 7.85 4.96
C CYS A 11 -2.95 6.75 3.92
N VAL A 12 -3.31 5.54 4.35
CA VAL A 12 -3.55 4.41 3.45
C VAL A 12 -4.72 4.71 2.50
N LYS A 13 -5.85 5.20 2.99
CA LYS A 13 -7.01 5.50 2.14
C LYS A 13 -6.72 6.64 1.15
N ASN A 14 -6.01 7.68 1.58
CA ASN A 14 -5.60 8.77 0.71
C ASN A 14 -4.63 8.30 -0.38
N PHE A 15 -3.65 7.48 -0.02
CA PHE A 15 -2.71 6.90 -0.97
C PHE A 15 -3.43 5.99 -1.98
N LEU A 16 -4.22 5.02 -1.50
CA LEU A 16 -4.94 4.10 -2.37
C LEU A 16 -6.00 4.80 -3.24
N GLY A 17 -6.59 5.89 -2.73
CA GLY A 17 -7.52 6.74 -3.48
C GLY A 17 -6.93 7.31 -4.78
N GLN A 18 -5.62 7.51 -4.83
CA GLN A 18 -4.95 8.04 -6.02
C GLN A 18 -5.07 7.09 -7.22
N TYR A 19 -5.22 5.78 -6.99
CA TYR A 19 -5.35 4.81 -8.09
C TYR A 19 -6.68 4.97 -8.85
N GLU A 20 -7.72 5.61 -8.29
CA GLU A 20 -8.99 5.81 -9.01
C GLU A 20 -8.81 6.54 -10.35
N SER A 21 -7.77 7.36 -10.50
CA SER A 21 -7.48 8.05 -11.77
C SER A 21 -7.02 7.12 -12.90
N LEU A 22 -6.68 5.87 -12.59
CA LEU A 22 -6.24 4.88 -13.59
C LEU A 22 -7.39 4.14 -14.28
N GLN A 23 -8.64 4.37 -13.86
CA GLN A 23 -9.79 3.81 -14.55
C GLN A 23 -9.98 4.40 -15.96
N ASP A 24 -10.58 3.63 -16.85
CA ASP A 24 -10.89 4.02 -18.22
C ASP A 24 -12.27 3.49 -18.67
N GLU A 25 -12.57 3.60 -19.97
CA GLU A 25 -13.84 3.15 -20.54
C GLU A 25 -14.06 1.62 -20.44
N ASN A 26 -12.98 0.83 -20.40
CA ASN A 26 -13.03 -0.63 -20.48
C ASN A 26 -12.70 -1.30 -19.13
N SER A 27 -12.22 -0.52 -18.16
CA SER A 27 -11.77 -1.02 -16.87
C SER A 27 -11.92 0.01 -15.76
N LYS A 28 -12.18 -0.49 -14.56
CA LYS A 28 -12.45 0.31 -13.37
C LYS A 28 -11.49 -0.06 -12.26
N ILE A 29 -11.29 0.90 -11.38
CA ILE A 29 -10.61 0.71 -10.12
C ILE A 29 -11.68 0.64 -9.03
N GLU A 30 -11.73 -0.47 -8.32
CA GLU A 30 -12.60 -0.68 -7.17
C GLU A 30 -11.75 -0.59 -5.90
N LEU A 31 -12.01 0.44 -5.09
CA LEU A 31 -11.43 0.58 -3.77
C LEU A 31 -12.27 -0.21 -2.76
N ILE A 32 -11.65 -1.17 -2.09
CA ILE A 32 -12.30 -1.97 -1.06
C ILE A 32 -11.69 -1.57 0.27
N PHE A 33 -12.44 -0.79 1.04
CA PHE A 33 -12.02 -0.31 2.37
C PHE A 33 -12.89 -0.94 3.45
N ASP A 34 -12.35 -1.95 4.12
CA ASP A 34 -12.93 -2.54 5.32
C ASP A 34 -12.32 -1.85 6.55
N ASP A 35 -12.95 -0.75 6.98
CA ASP A 35 -12.53 0.02 8.14
C ASP A 35 -12.73 -0.74 9.47
N GLU A 36 -13.61 -1.74 9.52
CA GLU A 36 -13.86 -2.56 10.72
C GLU A 36 -12.73 -3.56 10.95
N ARG A 37 -12.22 -4.17 9.87
CA ARG A 37 -11.15 -5.17 9.91
C ARG A 37 -9.79 -4.65 9.47
N MET A 38 -9.73 -3.38 9.08
CA MET A 38 -8.52 -2.67 8.66
C MET A 38 -7.83 -3.26 7.44
N ARG A 39 -8.63 -3.56 6.41
CA ARG A 39 -8.15 -4.13 5.15
C ARG A 39 -8.49 -3.22 4.00
N TYR A 40 -7.49 -2.87 3.21
CA TYR A 40 -7.62 -1.87 2.16
C TYR A 40 -7.03 -2.42 0.87
N MET A 41 -7.83 -2.47 -0.18
CA MET A 41 -7.42 -3.04 -1.48
C MET A 41 -7.77 -2.11 -2.63
N VAL A 42 -6.95 -2.21 -3.67
CA VAL A 42 -7.20 -1.64 -5.00
C VAL A 42 -7.39 -2.83 -5.95
N LEU A 43 -8.61 -2.99 -6.46
CA LEU A 43 -8.94 -4.03 -7.42
C LEU A 43 -9.12 -3.41 -8.80
N TRP A 44 -8.39 -3.92 -9.80
CA TRP A 44 -8.59 -3.55 -11.19
C TRP A 44 -9.54 -4.53 -11.86
N VAL A 45 -10.66 -4.02 -12.32
CA VAL A 45 -11.80 -4.80 -12.81
C VAL A 45 -12.22 -4.30 -14.18
N GLY A 46 -12.03 -5.10 -15.22
CA GLY A 46 -12.39 -4.68 -16.58
C GLY A 46 -12.08 -5.70 -17.65
N TRP A 47 -11.86 -5.22 -18.86
CA TRP A 47 -11.44 -6.02 -19.99
C TRP A 47 -10.31 -5.32 -20.74
N HIS A 48 -9.31 -6.09 -21.14
CA HIS A 48 -8.34 -5.67 -22.15
C HIS A 48 -8.58 -6.51 -23.40
N LYS A 49 -9.22 -5.93 -24.42
CA LYS A 49 -9.71 -6.67 -25.60
C LYS A 49 -10.58 -7.86 -25.13
N TYR A 50 -10.17 -9.09 -25.44
CA TYR A 50 -10.87 -10.32 -25.07
C TYR A 50 -10.42 -10.93 -23.73
N LYS A 51 -9.51 -10.27 -23.01
CA LYS A 51 -8.97 -10.76 -21.74
C LYS A 51 -9.65 -10.06 -20.56
N ARG A 52 -10.22 -10.85 -19.66
CA ARG A 52 -10.75 -10.36 -18.39
C ARG A 52 -9.62 -9.79 -17.52
N ILE A 53 -9.81 -8.58 -17.02
CA ILE A 53 -9.01 -7.98 -15.94
C ILE A 53 -9.79 -8.17 -14.64
N HIS A 54 -9.19 -8.88 -13.69
CA HIS A 54 -9.69 -9.03 -12.32
C HIS A 54 -8.49 -9.26 -11.41
N GLN A 55 -7.80 -8.19 -11.07
CA GLN A 55 -6.47 -8.20 -10.45
C GLN A 55 -6.46 -7.36 -9.18
N CYS A 56 -5.92 -7.89 -8.09
CA CYS A 56 -5.59 -7.10 -6.90
C CYS A 56 -4.28 -6.36 -7.16
N ALA A 57 -4.34 -5.06 -7.45
CA ALA A 57 -3.17 -4.24 -7.74
C ALA A 57 -2.37 -3.95 -6.46
N VAL A 58 -3.07 -3.55 -5.39
CA VAL A 58 -2.47 -3.24 -4.09
C VAL A 58 -3.35 -3.80 -2.97
N HIS A 59 -2.74 -4.36 -1.93
CA HIS A 59 -3.42 -4.81 -0.73
C HIS A 59 -2.61 -4.44 0.50
N ILE A 60 -3.21 -3.69 1.42
CA ILE A 60 -2.61 -3.23 2.65
C ILE A 60 -3.53 -3.58 3.83
N ASP A 61 -2.96 -4.19 4.86
CA ASP A 61 -3.61 -4.37 6.15
C ASP A 61 -3.00 -3.42 7.19
N ILE A 62 -3.79 -3.01 8.18
CA ILE A 62 -3.29 -2.38 9.41
C ILE A 62 -3.57 -3.32 10.58
N VAL A 63 -2.51 -3.80 11.24
CA VAL A 63 -2.60 -4.72 12.37
C VAL A 63 -1.84 -4.13 13.56
N GLY A 64 -2.60 -3.69 14.58
CA GLY A 64 -2.03 -2.95 15.70
C GLY A 64 -1.47 -1.61 15.24
N ASP A 65 -0.18 -1.41 15.46
CA ASP A 65 0.62 -0.25 15.06
C ASP A 65 1.46 -0.49 13.80
N ARG A 66 1.14 -1.53 13.02
CA ARG A 66 1.89 -1.88 11.81
C ARG A 66 1.01 -1.85 10.56
N ILE A 67 1.61 -1.43 9.47
CA ILE A 67 1.10 -1.48 8.10
C ILE A 67 1.76 -2.66 7.40
N LEU A 68 0.96 -3.58 6.89
CA LEU A 68 1.40 -4.78 6.19
C LEU A 68 1.02 -4.64 4.72
N ILE A 69 2.01 -4.46 3.85
CA ILE A 69 1.81 -4.48 2.40
C ILE A 69 1.76 -5.95 1.99
N GLN A 70 0.56 -6.44 1.69
CA GLN A 70 0.30 -7.84 1.32
C GLN A 70 0.49 -8.09 -0.17
N ARG A 71 0.31 -7.04 -0.99
CA ARG A 71 0.47 -7.11 -2.45
C ARG A 71 0.85 -5.73 -2.99
N ASN A 72 1.80 -5.72 -3.92
CA ASN A 72 2.12 -4.58 -4.76
C ASN A 72 2.43 -5.07 -6.18
N ASP A 73 1.44 -5.04 -7.07
CA ASP A 73 1.60 -5.35 -8.50
C ASP A 73 1.77 -4.07 -9.33
N THR A 74 2.37 -3.04 -8.73
CA THR A 74 2.63 -1.74 -9.36
C THR A 74 4.12 -1.43 -9.32
N GLU A 75 4.55 -0.40 -10.06
CA GLU A 75 5.91 0.12 -10.00
C GLU A 75 6.11 1.11 -8.84
N ASP A 76 5.07 1.37 -8.03
CA ASP A 76 5.15 2.32 -6.93
C ASP A 76 5.94 1.76 -5.74
N ALA A 77 6.85 2.57 -5.22
CA ALA A 77 7.50 2.33 -3.93
C ALA A 77 6.53 2.68 -2.77
N ILE A 78 5.53 1.82 -2.53
CA ILE A 78 4.46 2.08 -1.55
C ILE A 78 5.01 2.40 -0.16
N ALA A 79 6.03 1.65 0.29
CA ALA A 79 6.64 1.88 1.60
C ALA A 79 7.23 3.29 1.72
N GLU A 80 7.97 3.76 0.71
CA GLU A 80 8.55 5.09 0.67
C GLU A 80 7.48 6.18 0.70
N LYS A 81 6.44 6.05 -0.13
CA LYS A 81 5.31 6.99 -0.15
C LYS A 81 4.62 7.09 1.21
N LEU A 82 4.46 5.97 1.92
CA LEU A 82 3.88 5.98 3.27
C LEU A 82 4.84 6.64 4.30
N VAL A 83 6.15 6.47 4.15
CA VAL A 83 7.15 7.19 4.96
C VAL A 83 7.09 8.69 4.73
N GLU A 84 6.99 9.13 3.47
CA GLU A 84 6.82 10.55 3.10
C GLU A 84 5.55 11.16 3.70
N MET A 85 4.51 10.34 3.90
CA MET A 85 3.27 10.75 4.58
C MET A 85 3.41 10.84 6.11
N GLY A 86 4.58 10.51 6.67
CA GLY A 86 4.88 10.62 8.10
C GLY A 86 4.74 9.32 8.89
N ILE A 87 4.61 8.16 8.22
CA ILE A 87 4.58 6.86 8.90
C ILE A 87 6.01 6.39 9.13
N SER A 88 6.32 5.99 10.36
CA SER A 88 7.63 5.46 10.68
C SER A 88 7.90 4.17 9.91
N GLN A 89 9.11 4.05 9.35
CA GLN A 89 9.46 2.94 8.49
C GLN A 89 9.41 1.59 9.20
N GLU A 90 9.80 1.53 10.47
CA GLU A 90 9.75 0.32 11.31
C GLU A 90 8.33 -0.23 11.52
N ASN A 91 7.32 0.60 11.22
CA ASN A 91 5.92 0.22 11.28
C ASN A 91 5.39 -0.27 9.92
N ILE A 92 6.20 -0.29 8.86
CA ILE A 92 5.80 -0.74 7.53
C ILE A 92 6.50 -2.06 7.21
N LEU A 93 5.73 -3.07 6.82
CA LEU A 93 6.23 -4.40 6.53
C LEU A 93 5.79 -4.87 5.15
N MET A 94 6.72 -5.34 4.33
CA MET A 94 6.41 -5.99 3.05
C MET A 94 6.11 -7.47 3.25
N SER A 95 4.87 -7.79 3.59
CA SER A 95 4.43 -9.14 3.97
C SER A 95 4.39 -10.17 2.85
N PHE A 96 4.48 -9.72 1.59
CA PHE A 96 4.67 -10.62 0.45
C PHE A 96 6.11 -11.15 0.33
N ILE A 97 7.05 -10.61 1.10
CA ILE A 97 8.43 -11.09 1.16
C ILE A 97 8.52 -12.18 2.21
N HIS A 98 9.16 -13.29 1.86
CA HIS A 98 9.33 -14.41 2.79
C HIS A 98 10.14 -13.96 4.03
N PRO A 99 9.78 -14.37 5.25
CA PRO A 99 10.42 -13.89 6.48
C PRO A 99 11.95 -14.03 6.52
N GLN A 100 12.51 -15.05 5.85
CA GLN A 100 13.96 -15.25 5.77
C GLN A 100 14.71 -14.17 4.94
N HIS A 101 13.99 -13.38 4.15
CA HIS A 101 14.54 -12.33 3.28
C HIS A 101 14.17 -10.91 3.74
N GLN A 102 13.41 -10.81 4.82
CA GLN A 102 12.81 -9.56 5.29
C GLN A 102 13.86 -8.51 5.70
N ASP A 103 14.93 -8.96 6.38
CA ASP A 103 16.04 -8.12 6.85
C ASP A 103 16.83 -7.41 5.73
N TYR A 104 16.83 -7.94 4.51
CA TYR A 104 17.52 -7.33 3.38
C TYR A 104 16.74 -6.14 2.84
N GLU A 105 15.43 -6.28 2.81
CA GLU A 105 14.49 -5.34 2.20
C GLU A 105 14.20 -4.17 3.14
N GLU A 106 14.10 -4.42 4.45
CA GLU A 106 14.01 -3.36 5.46
C GLU A 106 15.23 -2.42 5.43
N LYS A 107 16.41 -2.94 5.08
CA LYS A 107 17.63 -2.13 4.95
C LYS A 107 17.59 -1.21 3.73
N GLU A 108 17.08 -1.67 2.60
CA GLU A 108 17.00 -0.84 1.38
C GLU A 108 16.07 0.36 1.58
N VAL A 109 14.88 0.13 2.14
CA VAL A 109 13.96 1.23 2.50
C VAL A 109 14.60 2.19 3.52
N GLY A 110 15.43 1.65 4.43
CA GLY A 110 16.16 2.40 5.46
C GLY A 110 17.12 3.44 4.88
N VAL A 111 17.78 3.09 3.78
CA VAL A 111 18.70 3.98 3.08
C VAL A 111 17.95 5.13 2.42
N VAL A 112 16.80 4.87 1.80
CA VAL A 112 16.00 5.91 1.12
C VAL A 112 15.42 6.91 2.13
N ALA A 113 14.86 6.42 3.23
CA ALA A 113 14.31 7.28 4.29
C ALA A 113 15.38 8.19 4.92
N ALA A 114 16.61 7.70 5.10
CA ALA A 114 17.72 8.50 5.61
C ALA A 114 18.10 9.65 4.65
N ILE A 115 17.99 9.43 3.33
CA ILE A 115 18.26 10.46 2.32
C ILE A 115 17.15 11.51 2.27
N ALA A 116 15.88 11.08 2.38
CA ALA A 116 14.73 11.99 2.37
C ALA A 116 14.75 12.97 3.55
N ASN A 117 15.17 12.50 4.73
CA ASN A 117 15.26 13.32 5.95
C ASN A 117 16.52 14.21 6.04
N ALA A 118 17.45 14.10 5.08
CA ALA A 118 18.69 14.86 5.05
C ALA A 118 18.62 16.15 4.21
N ASN A 119 17.46 16.43 3.59
CA ASN A 119 17.20 17.63 2.77
C ASN A 119 16.07 18.48 3.38
#